data_AF-A0A529ME25-F1
#
_entry.id   AF-A0A529ME25-F1
#
_cell.length_a   1.000
_cell.length_b   1.000
_cell.length_c   1.000
_cell.angle_alpha   90.00
_cell.angle_beta   90.00
_cell.angle_gamma   90.00
#
_symmetry.space_group_name_H-M   'P 1'
#
loop_
_entity.id
_entity.type
_entity.pdbx_description
1 polymer ?
#
loop_
_entity_poly.entity_id
_entity_poly.type
_entity_poly.pdbx_seq_one_letter_code
_entity_poly.pdbx_strand_id
1 'polypeptide(L)' 'AFIAPEILDYLSYEQWKVKGSKDMAQRCREKATAIIASYEQPPMDPAVREELDAFVAKRQEDISPSLA' A
#
# COMPACT_ATOMS: atom_id res chain seq x y z
N ALA A 1 21.87 17.51 -8.45
CA ALA A 1 21.83 16.61 -7.29
C ALA A 1 21.41 15.23 -7.75
N PHE A 2 21.97 14.15 -7.20
CA PHE A 2 21.60 12.76 -7.54
C PHE A 2 20.69 12.21 -6.44
N ILE A 3 19.58 11.56 -6.81
CA ILE A 3 18.63 10.93 -5.88
C ILE A 3 18.89 9.42 -5.87
N ALA A 4 19.20 8.86 -4.70
CA ALA A 4 19.33 7.43 -4.50
C ALA A 4 17.99 6.88 -3.96
N PRO A 5 17.30 5.98 -4.70
CA PRO A 5 16.08 5.37 -4.19
C PRO A 5 16.34 4.57 -2.91
N GLU A 6 15.54 4.83 -1.87
CA GLU A 6 15.67 4.17 -0.55
C GLU A 6 15.54 2.64 -0.59
N ILE A 7 14.86 2.12 -1.61
CA ILE A 7 14.55 0.70 -1.74
C ILE A 7 15.72 -0.12 -2.32
N LEU A 8 16.76 0.53 -2.88
CA LEU A 8 17.91 -0.16 -3.48
C LEU A 8 18.96 -0.54 -2.44
N ASP A 9 19.74 -1.61 -2.71
CA ASP A 9 20.82 -2.05 -1.83
C ASP A 9 22.11 -1.54 -2.44
N TYR A 10 22.93 -0.87 -1.64
CA TYR A 10 24.21 -0.34 -2.07
C TYR A 10 25.38 -1.01 -1.33
N LEU A 11 25.10 -2.10 -0.61
CA LEU A 11 26.12 -2.91 0.05
C LEU A 11 26.97 -3.66 -0.97
N SER A 12 28.21 -3.97 -0.59
CA SER A 12 29.01 -4.94 -1.34
C SER A 12 28.36 -6.33 -1.29
N TYR A 13 28.73 -7.20 -2.22
CA TYR A 13 28.22 -8.57 -2.25
C TYR A 13 28.39 -9.30 -0.91
N GLU A 14 29.56 -9.21 -0.27
CA GLU A 14 29.83 -9.89 1.00
C GLU A 14 28.94 -9.35 2.14
N GLN A 15 28.71 -8.04 2.19
CA GLN A 15 27.84 -7.42 3.19
C GLN A 15 26.38 -7.80 2.98
N TRP A 16 25.89 -7.75 1.73
CA TRP A 16 24.55 -8.20 1.37
C TRP A 16 24.34 -9.68 1.75
N LYS A 17 25.35 -10.51 1.46
CA LYS A 17 25.31 -11.95 1.77
C LYS A 17 25.21 -12.23 3.26
N VAL A 18 26.03 -11.58 4.08
CA VAL A 18 25.99 -11.72 5.54
C VAL A 18 24.68 -11.17 6.13
N LYS A 19 24.06 -10.17 5.50
CA LYS A 19 22.76 -9.60 5.91
C LYS A 19 21.54 -10.38 5.41
N GLY A 20 21.73 -11.59 4.90
CA GLY A 20 20.63 -12.48 4.53
C GLY A 20 20.19 -12.38 3.07
N SER A 21 20.99 -11.75 2.21
CA SER A 21 20.86 -11.82 0.75
C SER A 21 19.48 -11.45 0.21
N LYS A 22 18.81 -10.44 0.78
CA LYS A 22 17.44 -10.13 0.39
C LYS A 22 17.38 -9.66 -1.06
N ASP A 23 16.51 -10.29 -1.84
CA ASP A 23 16.19 -9.86 -3.19
C ASP A 23 15.25 -8.64 -3.20
N MET A 24 15.03 -8.08 -4.38
CA MET A 24 14.17 -6.91 -4.53
C MET A 24 12.71 -7.18 -4.12
N ALA A 25 12.20 -8.38 -4.39
CA ALA A 25 10.82 -8.73 -4.10
C ALA A 25 10.58 -8.83 -2.58
N GLN A 26 11.52 -9.41 -1.84
CA GLN A 26 11.49 -9.50 -0.38
C GLN A 26 11.48 -8.10 0.24
N ARG A 27 12.37 -7.21 -0.23
CA ARG A 27 12.46 -5.84 0.29
C ARG A 27 11.21 -5.03 -0.01
N CYS A 28 10.65 -5.16 -1.21
CA CYS A 28 9.39 -4.50 -1.56
C CYS A 28 8.23 -5.00 -0.70
N ARG A 29 8.12 -6.31 -0.43
CA ARG A 29 7.08 -6.87 0.45
C ARG A 29 7.19 -6.35 1.88
N GLU A 30 8.40 -6.29 2.42
CA GLU A 30 8.67 -5.74 3.75
C GLU A 30 8.30 -4.26 3.84
N LYS A 31 8.73 -3.46 2.87
CA LYS A 31 8.39 -2.03 2.80
C LYS A 31 6.88 -1.80 2.67
N ALA A 32 6.20 -2.58 1.81
CA ALA A 32 4.75 -2.48 1.65
C ALA A 32 4.01 -2.82 2.96
N THR A 33 4.43 -3.88 3.65
CA THR A 33 3.87 -4.26 4.96
C THR A 33 4.04 -3.14 5.98
N ALA A 34 5.22 -2.51 6.03
CA ALA A 34 5.48 -1.38 6.91
C ALA A 34 4.61 -0.16 6.57
N ILE A 35 4.46 0.18 5.28
CA ILE A 35 3.62 1.30 4.83
C ILE A 35 2.15 1.08 5.22
N ILE A 36 1.64 -0.13 5.02
CA ILE A 36 0.25 -0.47 5.37
C ILE A 36 0.06 -0.42 6.89
N ALA A 37 1.01 -0.95 7.66
CA ALA A 37 0.95 -0.95 9.12
C ALA A 37 1.01 0.47 9.72
N SER A 38 1.72 1.39 9.07
CA SER A 38 1.82 2.79 9.49
C SER A 38 0.79 3.71 8.84
N TYR A 39 -0.12 3.18 8.01
CA TYR A 39 -1.09 4.00 7.31
C TYR A 39 -2.16 4.48 8.28
N GLU A 40 -2.33 5.81 8.35
CA GLU A 40 -3.43 6.45 9.02
C GLU A 40 -4.35 7.07 7.98
N GLN A 41 -5.64 6.74 8.04
CA GLN A 41 -6.62 7.31 7.13
C GLN A 41 -6.70 8.84 7.36
N PRO A 42 -6.54 9.67 6.31
CA PRO A 42 -6.73 11.11 6.44
C PRO A 42 -8.16 11.43 6.94
N PRO A 43 -8.34 12.46 7.77
CA PRO A 43 -9.66 12.84 8.23
C PRO A 43 -10.55 13.22 7.05
N MET A 44 -11.80 12.77 7.12
CA MET A 44 -12.84 13.04 6.14
C MET A 44 -14.12 13.45 6.88
N ASP A 45 -14.88 14.37 6.28
CA ASP A 45 -16.19 14.74 6.80
C ASP A 45 -17.10 13.48 6.86
N PRO A 46 -17.62 13.11 8.03
CA PRO A 46 -18.52 11.97 8.17
C PRO A 46 -19.76 12.03 7.26
N ALA A 47 -20.30 13.23 6.99
CA ALA A 47 -21.46 13.39 6.11
C ALA A 47 -21.11 13.00 4.67
N VAL A 48 -19.93 13.41 4.19
CA VAL A 48 -19.44 13.04 2.84
C VAL A 48 -19.17 11.53 2.75
N ARG A 49 -18.61 10.92 3.82
CA ARG A 49 -18.43 9.45 3.87
C ARG A 49 -19.76 8.72 3.68
N GLU A 50 -20.78 9.15 4.40
CA GLU A 50 -22.12 8.56 4.37
C GLU A 50 -22.78 8.69 2.99
N GLU A 51 -22.70 9.88 2.38
CA GLU A 51 -23.22 10.11 1.03
C GLU A 51 -22.54 9.21 -0.01
N LEU A 52 -21.21 9.03 0.10
CA LEU A 52 -20.46 8.13 -0.78
C LEU A 52 -20.87 6.66 -0.60
N ASP A 53 -21.08 6.21 0.64
CA ASP A 53 -21.55 4.85 0.93
C ASP A 53 -22.96 4.61 0.36
N ALA A 54 -23.88 5.55 0.54
CA ALA A 54 -25.23 5.48 -0.01
C ALA A 54 -25.24 5.43 -1.54
N PHE A 55 -24.40 6.23 -2.19
CA PHE A 55 -24.25 6.20 -3.64
C PHE A 55 -23.72 4.86 -4.14
N VAL A 56 -22.68 4.31 -3.50
CA VAL A 56 -22.10 3.02 -3.89
C VAL A 56 -23.12 1.89 -3.74
N ALA A 57 -23.86 1.83 -2.63
CA ALA A 57 -24.90 0.82 -2.41
C ALA A 57 -25.95 0.85 -3.53
N LYS A 58 -26.50 2.04 -3.84
CA LYS A 58 -27.45 2.21 -4.95
C LYS A 58 -26.88 1.74 -6.30
N ARG A 59 -25.62 2.09 -6.59
CA ARG A 59 -24.97 1.69 -7.86
C ARG A 59 -24.70 0.20 -7.95
N GLN A 60 -24.43 -0.47 -6.83
CA GLN A 60 -24.27 -1.92 -6.79
C GLN A 60 -25.57 -2.63 -7.13
N GLU A 61 -26.70 -2.18 -6.57
CA GLU A 61 -28.04 -2.67 -6.92
C GLU A 61 -28.37 -2.47 -8.40
N ASP A 62 -28.09 -1.29 -8.96
CA ASP A 62 -28.36 -0.97 -10.36
C ASP A 62 -27.55 -1.81 -11.36
N ILE A 63 -26.26 -2.08 -11.05
CA ILE A 63 -25.30 -2.68 -11.99
C ILE A 63 -25.24 -4.19 -11.85
N SER A 64 -25.34 -4.72 -10.63
CA SER A 64 -25.20 -6.15 -10.38
C SER A 64 -26.18 -6.59 -9.28
N PRO A 65 -27.49 -6.62 -9.58
CA PRO A 65 -28.52 -6.99 -8.61
C PRO A 65 -28.40 -8.43 -8.08
N SER A 66 -27.54 -9.27 -8.66
CA SER A 66 -27.24 -10.62 -8.16
C SER A 66 -26.11 -10.69 -7.12
N LEU A 67 -25.43 -9.57 -6.83
CA LEU A 67 -24.37 -9.47 -5.82
C LEU A 67 -24.78 -8.62 -4.60
N ALA A 68 -25.96 -7.99 -4.66
CA ALA A 68 -26.60 -7.29 -3.55
C ALA A 68 -27.41 -8.28 -2.71
#